data_AF-A0A9C6XBT9-F1
#
_entry.id   AF-A0A9C6XBT9-F1
#
_cell.length_a   1.000
_cell.length_b   1.000
_cell.length_c   1.000
_cell.angle_alpha   90.00
_cell.angle_beta   90.00
_cell.angle_gamma   90.00
#
_symmetry.space_group_name_H-M   'P 1'
#
loop_
_entity.id
_entity.type
_entity.pdbx_description
1 polymer ?
#
loop_
_entity_poly.entity_id
_entity_poly.type
_entity_poly.pdbx_seq_one_letter_code
_entity_poly.pdbx_strand_id
1 'polypeptide(L)'
;MRDIVEASSFKDYLSSSGVHPPFTLLAPTNHAIENSRVSTARLQEIKAKKEDADVFVKRHILPTPLCCSGVGVSSWLFTNRVKTLNENLTYKIRKDSRNRVRIGEAVVQQCDKMASNGIVHIVDQPMVPPRPAWNVFAAPEPVTSDRRRASDLEVLLFGL
;
A
#
# COMPACT_ATOMS: atom_id res chain seq x y z
N MET A 1 -2.41 -7.33 1.16
CA MET A 1 -3.52 -6.52 0.57
C MET A 1 -4.86 -6.98 1.12
N ARG A 2 -5.28 -8.23 0.89
CA ARG A 2 -6.58 -8.77 1.35
C ARG A 2 -6.84 -8.54 2.84
N ASP A 3 -5.90 -8.92 3.70
CA ASP A 3 -5.99 -8.70 5.15
C ASP A 3 -6.24 -7.25 5.57
N ILE A 4 -5.66 -6.28 4.85
CA ILE A 4 -5.83 -4.86 5.15
C ILE A 4 -7.21 -4.39 4.65
N VAL A 5 -7.68 -4.93 3.53
CA VAL A 5 -9.06 -4.71 3.06
C VAL A 5 -10.06 -5.26 4.08
N GLU A 6 -9.83 -6.44 4.64
CA GLU A 6 -10.68 -7.04 5.67
C GLU A 6 -10.68 -6.22 6.98
N ALA A 7 -9.58 -5.56 7.31
CA ALA A 7 -9.49 -4.63 8.44
C ALA A 7 -10.09 -3.23 8.15
N SER A 8 -10.44 -2.95 6.89
CA SER A 8 -10.98 -1.65 6.45
C SER A 8 -12.50 -1.67 6.30
N SER A 9 -13.10 -0.49 6.15
CA SER A 9 -14.50 -0.26 5.77
C SER A 9 -14.77 -0.50 4.28
N PHE A 10 -13.75 -0.82 3.47
CA PHE A 10 -13.83 -0.84 2.00
C PHE A 10 -14.12 -2.22 1.40
N LYS A 11 -14.32 -3.25 2.22
CA LYS A 11 -14.66 -4.60 1.74
C LYS A 11 -15.89 -4.60 0.82
N ASP A 12 -16.96 -3.96 1.26
CA ASP A 12 -18.24 -3.94 0.52
C ASP A 12 -18.14 -3.02 -0.70
N TYR A 13 -17.44 -1.88 -0.56
CA TYR A 13 -17.13 -0.99 -1.68
C TYR A 13 -16.44 -1.76 -2.83
N LEU A 14 -15.42 -2.56 -2.52
CA LEU A 14 -14.64 -3.33 -3.50
C LEU A 14 -15.38 -4.55 -4.07
N SER A 15 -16.38 -5.06 -3.36
CA SER A 15 -17.13 -6.27 -3.76
C SER A 15 -18.44 -5.95 -4.48
N SER A 16 -18.98 -4.74 -4.27
CA SER A 16 -20.22 -4.29 -4.91
C SER A 16 -19.99 -3.95 -6.39
N SER A 17 -20.97 -4.30 -7.22
CA SER A 17 -21.04 -3.91 -8.64
C SER A 17 -22.31 -3.09 -8.87
N GLY A 18 -22.22 -2.05 -9.70
CA GLY A 18 -23.34 -1.16 -10.02
C GLY A 18 -23.73 -0.15 -8.93
N VAL A 19 -23.13 -0.21 -7.73
CA VAL A 19 -23.39 0.76 -6.64
C VAL A 19 -22.57 2.04 -6.81
N HIS A 20 -21.33 1.92 -7.32
CA HIS A 20 -20.41 3.03 -7.52
C HIS A 20 -20.03 3.16 -8.99
N PRO A 21 -19.66 4.37 -9.47
CA PRO A 21 -19.04 4.52 -10.77
C PRO A 21 -17.81 3.59 -10.92
N PRO A 22 -17.51 3.09 -12.13
CA PRO A 22 -16.34 2.25 -12.36
C PRO A 22 -15.05 2.91 -11.87
N PHE A 23 -14.22 2.14 -11.17
CA PHE A 23 -12.96 2.61 -10.59
C PHE A 23 -11.78 1.77 -11.09
N THR A 24 -10.55 2.23 -10.79
CA THR A 24 -9.34 1.43 -11.01
C THR A 24 -8.74 1.03 -9.67
N LEU A 25 -8.56 -0.26 -9.43
CA LEU A 25 -7.87 -0.80 -8.27
C LEU A 25 -6.42 -1.11 -8.61
N LEU A 26 -5.50 -0.50 -7.88
CA LEU A 26 -4.08 -0.83 -7.89
C LEU A 26 -3.84 -1.97 -6.89
N ALA A 27 -3.58 -3.18 -7.36
CA ALA A 27 -3.45 -4.36 -6.53
C ALA A 27 -2.00 -4.87 -6.50
N PRO A 28 -1.22 -4.62 -5.43
CA PRO A 28 0.08 -5.27 -5.27
C PRO A 28 -0.11 -6.76 -4.97
N THR A 29 0.72 -7.61 -5.58
CA THR A 29 0.77 -9.04 -5.22
C THR A 29 1.42 -9.25 -3.85
N ASN A 30 1.25 -10.43 -3.26
CA ASN A 30 1.96 -10.77 -2.01
C ASN A 30 3.48 -10.64 -2.18
N HIS A 31 4.01 -11.18 -3.29
CA HIS A 31 5.41 -11.03 -3.65
C HIS A 31 5.84 -9.56 -3.80
N ALA A 32 5.01 -8.69 -4.37
CA ALA A 32 5.30 -7.26 -4.48
C ALA A 32 5.33 -6.56 -3.11
N ILE A 33 4.47 -6.97 -2.17
CA ILE A 33 4.47 -6.45 -0.81
C ILE A 33 5.72 -6.91 -0.05
N GLU A 34 6.04 -8.20 -0.12
CA GLU A 34 7.20 -8.81 0.54
C GLU A 34 8.54 -8.22 0.06
N ASN A 35 8.65 -7.92 -1.23
CA ASN A 35 9.85 -7.32 -1.82
C ASN A 35 9.83 -5.78 -1.85
N SER A 36 8.81 -5.14 -1.27
CA SER A 36 8.76 -3.69 -1.20
C SER A 36 9.68 -3.15 -0.10
N ARG A 37 9.94 -1.84 -0.10
CA ARG A 37 10.68 -1.16 0.97
C ARG A 37 9.87 -1.01 2.27
N VAL A 38 8.67 -1.58 2.35
CA VAL A 38 7.75 -1.41 3.46
C VAL A 38 7.96 -2.57 4.43
N SER A 39 8.30 -2.28 5.68
CA SER A 39 8.48 -3.31 6.69
C SER A 39 7.16 -4.01 7.03
N THR A 40 7.23 -5.29 7.38
CA THR A 40 6.08 -6.05 7.90
C THR A 40 5.46 -5.37 9.11
N ALA A 41 6.29 -4.83 10.02
CA ALA A 41 5.82 -4.05 11.17
C ALA A 41 4.94 -2.86 10.74
N ARG A 42 5.34 -2.12 9.70
CA ARG A 42 4.56 -1.00 9.17
C ARG A 42 3.22 -1.44 8.59
N LEU A 43 3.17 -2.59 7.92
CA LEU A 43 1.90 -3.14 7.41
C LEU A 43 0.99 -3.61 8.55
N GLN A 44 1.55 -4.15 9.63
CA GLN A 44 0.77 -4.52 10.82
C GLN A 44 0.24 -3.29 11.56
N GLU A 45 1.02 -2.21 11.69
CA GLU A 45 0.53 -0.93 12.23
C GLU A 45 -0.67 -0.41 11.45
N ILE A 46 -0.58 -0.42 10.11
CA ILE A 46 -1.66 0.01 9.22
C ILE A 46 -2.88 -0.89 9.38
N LYS A 47 -2.69 -2.21 9.47
CA LYS A 47 -3.78 -3.17 9.67
C LYS A 47 -4.45 -3.03 11.04
N ALA A 48 -3.70 -2.64 12.07
CA ALA A 48 -4.16 -2.58 13.45
C ALA A 48 -5.16 -1.42 13.71
N LYS A 49 -5.11 -0.36 12.90
CA LYS A 49 -6.03 0.79 13.01
C LYS A 49 -6.91 0.87 11.79
N LYS A 50 -8.22 0.83 12.00
CA LYS A 50 -9.21 0.85 10.92
C LYS A 50 -9.07 2.08 10.03
N GLU A 51 -8.78 3.24 10.61
CA GLU A 51 -8.59 4.49 9.90
C GLU A 51 -7.35 4.44 8.99
N ASP A 52 -6.25 3.83 9.47
CA ASP A 52 -5.04 3.66 8.66
C ASP A 52 -5.24 2.63 7.55
N ALA A 53 -5.98 1.56 7.83
CA ALA A 53 -6.39 0.57 6.83
C ALA A 53 -7.27 1.21 5.75
N ASP A 54 -8.24 2.05 6.13
CA ASP A 54 -9.09 2.82 5.21
C ASP A 54 -8.24 3.75 4.33
N VAL A 55 -7.32 4.51 4.94
CA VAL A 55 -6.40 5.38 4.20
C VAL A 55 -5.54 4.56 3.23
N PHE A 56 -5.02 3.40 3.66
CA PHE A 56 -4.24 2.51 2.81
C PHE A 56 -5.06 2.01 1.61
N VAL A 57 -6.29 1.52 1.82
CA VAL A 57 -7.13 1.01 0.74
C VAL A 57 -7.55 2.14 -0.22
N LYS A 58 -7.95 3.30 0.30
CA LYS A 58 -8.30 4.49 -0.51
C LYS A 58 -7.17 4.94 -1.45
N ARG A 59 -5.91 4.78 -1.04
CA ARG A 59 -4.73 5.09 -1.88
C ARG A 59 -4.56 4.13 -3.06
N HIS A 60 -5.13 2.93 -2.98
CA HIS A 60 -5.10 1.95 -4.06
C HIS A 60 -6.31 2.08 -5.00
N ILE A 61 -7.28 2.93 -4.70
CA ILE A 61 -8.47 3.14 -5.54
C ILE A 61 -8.33 4.46 -6.28
N LEU A 62 -8.36 4.42 -7.60
CA LEU A 62 -8.53 5.60 -8.45
C LEU A 62 -10.02 5.70 -8.79
N PRO A 63 -10.72 6.79 -8.47
CA PRO A 63 -12.16 6.94 -8.68
C PRO A 63 -12.49 7.26 -10.16
N THR A 64 -11.72 6.67 -11.08
CA THR A 64 -11.85 6.79 -12.53
C THR A 64 -11.34 5.49 -13.18
N PRO A 65 -11.95 5.02 -14.27
CA PRO A 65 -11.39 3.95 -15.08
C PRO A 65 -10.15 4.47 -15.82
N LEU A 66 -9.01 3.81 -15.64
CA LEU A 66 -7.73 4.17 -16.25
C LEU A 66 -7.18 2.97 -17.00
N CYS A 67 -7.19 3.00 -18.33
CA CYS A 67 -6.57 1.96 -19.14
C CYS A 67 -5.09 2.28 -19.42
N CYS A 68 -4.22 1.28 -19.56
CA CYS A 68 -2.82 1.51 -19.94
C CYS A 68 -2.64 2.15 -21.32
N SER A 69 -3.55 1.84 -22.25
CA SER A 69 -3.58 2.47 -23.58
C SER A 69 -3.86 3.98 -23.51
N GLY A 70 -4.64 4.42 -22.51
CA GLY A 70 -4.92 5.83 -22.23
C GLY A 70 -3.74 6.59 -21.63
N VAL A 71 -2.67 5.90 -21.22
CA VAL A 71 -1.46 6.54 -20.71
C VAL A 71 -0.53 6.90 -21.88
N GLY A 72 -0.54 8.18 -22.25
CA GLY A 72 0.32 8.73 -23.31
C GLY A 72 1.82 8.74 -22.97
N VAL A 73 2.66 8.67 -23.99
CA VAL A 73 4.13 8.75 -23.89
C VAL A 73 4.64 10.17 -23.64
N SER A 74 3.86 11.20 -23.99
CA SER A 74 4.22 12.61 -23.87
C SER A 74 3.59 13.26 -22.63
N SER A 75 4.20 13.06 -21.46
CA SER A 75 3.82 13.75 -20.22
C SER A 75 4.55 15.10 -20.01
N TRP A 76 5.17 15.66 -21.05
CA TRP A 76 6.02 16.86 -20.94
C TRP A 76 5.22 18.18 -20.91
N LEU A 77 4.02 18.22 -21.51
CA LEU A 77 3.22 19.46 -21.60
C LEU A 77 1.92 19.43 -20.78
N PHE A 78 1.43 18.25 -20.40
CA PHE A 78 0.28 18.10 -19.51
C PHE A 78 0.65 17.06 -18.44
N THR A 79 0.69 17.48 -17.19
CA THR A 79 0.93 16.60 -16.04
C THR A 79 -0.24 15.63 -15.91
N ASN A 80 -0.10 14.43 -16.47
CA ASN A 80 -1.06 13.34 -16.29
C ASN A 80 -1.08 12.94 -14.82
N ARG A 81 -1.98 13.54 -14.04
CA ARG A 81 -2.21 13.20 -12.63
C ARG A 81 -3.58 12.56 -12.50
N VAL A 82 -3.68 11.58 -11.61
CA VAL A 82 -4.96 10.96 -11.24
C VAL A 82 -5.18 11.09 -9.75
N LYS A 83 -6.39 11.47 -9.35
CA LYS A 83 -6.80 11.47 -7.93
C LYS A 83 -6.93 10.03 -7.44
N THR A 84 -6.73 9.83 -6.15
CA THR A 84 -7.13 8.60 -5.47
C THR A 84 -8.41 8.84 -4.69
N LEU A 85 -9.04 7.79 -4.16
CA LEU A 85 -10.16 7.93 -3.24
C LEU A 85 -9.73 8.53 -1.88
N ASN A 86 -8.42 8.65 -1.64
CA ASN A 86 -7.89 9.47 -0.58
C ASN A 86 -7.86 10.93 -1.06
N GLU A 87 -8.80 11.74 -0.54
CA GLU A 87 -9.28 13.04 -1.06
C GLU A 87 -8.17 14.09 -1.31
N ASN A 88 -6.99 13.94 -0.72
CA ASN A 88 -5.85 14.85 -0.87
C ASN A 88 -4.63 14.23 -1.56
N LEU A 89 -4.81 13.11 -2.26
CA LEU A 89 -3.72 12.42 -2.93
C LEU A 89 -3.95 12.29 -4.42
N THR A 90 -2.93 12.69 -5.19
CA THR A 90 -2.86 12.49 -6.63
C THR A 90 -1.55 11.79 -7.01
N TYR A 91 -1.64 10.83 -7.93
CA TYR A 91 -0.48 10.19 -8.52
C TYR A 91 -0.13 10.77 -9.87
N LYS A 92 1.16 10.98 -10.11
CA LYS A 92 1.69 11.21 -11.45
C LYS A 92 1.63 9.90 -12.23
N ILE A 93 1.06 9.94 -13.43
CA ILE A 93 1.01 8.84 -14.38
C ILE A 93 1.97 9.14 -15.53
N ARG A 94 2.74 8.13 -15.95
CA ARG A 94 3.65 8.23 -17.10
C ARG A 94 3.99 6.85 -17.66
N LYS A 95 4.58 6.82 -18.85
CA LYS A 95 5.35 5.65 -19.31
C LYS A 95 6.83 5.84 -18.97
N ASP A 96 7.50 4.76 -18.58
CA ASP A 96 8.96 4.76 -18.44
C ASP A 96 9.66 4.52 -19.78
N SER A 97 11.00 4.48 -19.78
CA SER A 97 11.80 4.25 -20.99
C SER A 97 11.58 2.87 -21.62
N ARG A 98 10.95 1.94 -20.91
CA ARG A 98 10.57 0.60 -21.39
C ARG A 98 9.07 0.53 -21.75
N ASN A 99 8.42 1.68 -21.94
CA ASN A 99 6.99 1.80 -22.21
C ASN A 99 6.07 1.22 -21.11
N ARG A 100 6.57 0.96 -19.91
CA ARG A 100 5.74 0.47 -18.79
C ARG A 100 5.02 1.63 -18.14
N VAL A 101 3.74 1.45 -17.83
CA VAL A 101 2.96 2.44 -17.11
C VAL A 101 3.43 2.51 -15.66
N ARG A 102 3.64 3.73 -15.18
CA ARG A 102 3.93 4.04 -13.78
C ARG A 102 2.84 4.93 -13.22
N ILE A 103 2.40 4.61 -12.02
CA ILE A 103 1.44 5.39 -11.25
C ILE A 103 2.10 5.72 -9.92
N GLY A 104 2.40 7.00 -9.71
CA GLY A 104 3.26 7.42 -8.60
C GLY A 104 4.63 6.76 -8.71
N GLU A 105 5.02 6.06 -7.65
CA GLU A 105 6.29 5.33 -7.61
C GLU A 105 6.19 3.91 -8.17
N ALA A 106 5.00 3.32 -8.23
CA ALA A 106 4.81 1.93 -8.65
C ALA A 106 4.84 1.77 -10.17
N VAL A 107 5.33 0.62 -10.62
CA VAL A 107 5.26 0.13 -12.00
C VAL A 107 4.07 -0.82 -12.10
N VAL A 108 3.24 -0.64 -13.12
CA VAL A 108 2.18 -1.58 -13.47
C VAL A 108 2.81 -2.78 -14.16
N GLN A 109 2.70 -3.96 -13.55
CA GLN A 109 3.23 -5.23 -14.03
C GLN A 109 2.24 -5.96 -14.94
N GLN A 110 0.95 -5.92 -14.59
CA GLN A 110 -0.13 -6.42 -15.43
C GLN A 110 -1.22 -5.37 -15.44
N CYS A 111 -1.65 -4.99 -16.65
CA CYS A 111 -2.59 -3.89 -16.83
C CYS A 111 -3.92 -4.40 -17.37
N ASP A 112 -4.96 -3.58 -17.17
CA ASP A 112 -6.26 -3.69 -17.85
C ASP A 112 -7.01 -5.00 -17.54
N LYS A 113 -6.88 -5.54 -16.33
CA LYS A 113 -7.72 -6.67 -15.91
C LYS A 113 -9.13 -6.17 -15.65
N MET A 114 -10.06 -6.56 -16.49
CA MET A 114 -11.46 -6.19 -16.35
C MET A 114 -12.09 -6.88 -15.14
N ALA A 115 -12.84 -6.10 -14.36
CA ALA A 115 -13.66 -6.56 -13.25
C ALA A 115 -15.09 -6.03 -13.43
N SER A 116 -16.07 -6.63 -12.75
CA SER A 116 -17.48 -6.23 -12.84
C SER A 116 -17.76 -4.82 -12.30
N ASN A 117 -16.83 -4.23 -11.56
CA ASN A 117 -16.93 -2.91 -10.95
C ASN A 117 -15.81 -1.95 -11.40
N GLY A 118 -15.01 -2.32 -12.40
CA GLY A 118 -13.95 -1.47 -12.92
C GLY A 118 -12.77 -2.22 -13.51
N ILE A 119 -11.57 -1.69 -13.27
CA ILE A 119 -10.31 -2.19 -13.82
C ILE A 119 -9.33 -2.48 -12.69
N VAL A 120 -8.59 -3.58 -12.78
CA VAL A 120 -7.53 -3.94 -11.85
C VAL A 120 -6.17 -3.85 -12.54
N HIS A 121 -5.25 -3.11 -11.94
CA HIS A 121 -3.84 -3.06 -12.31
C HIS A 121 -2.99 -3.73 -11.25
N ILE A 122 -2.22 -4.73 -11.65
CA ILE A 122 -1.25 -5.36 -10.77
C ILE A 122 -0.01 -4.48 -10.72
N VAL A 123 0.39 -4.04 -9.53
CA VAL A 123 1.53 -3.14 -9.31
C VAL A 123 2.65 -3.84 -8.56
N ASP A 124 3.88 -3.37 -8.78
CA ASP A 124 5.11 -3.95 -8.20
C ASP A 124 5.40 -3.54 -6.75
N GLN A 125 4.63 -2.61 -6.19
CA GLN A 125 4.75 -2.19 -4.80
C GLN A 125 3.45 -1.59 -4.26
N PRO A 126 3.22 -1.65 -2.94
CA PRO A 126 2.05 -1.06 -2.30
C PRO A 126 2.12 0.47 -2.18
N MET A 127 0.95 1.11 -2.23
CA MET A 127 0.76 2.55 -2.09
C MET A 127 0.61 2.98 -0.62
N VAL A 128 1.68 2.86 0.16
CA VAL A 128 1.66 3.09 1.61
C VAL A 128 1.58 4.60 1.96
N PRO A 129 0.81 4.99 3.01
CA PRO A 129 0.86 6.35 3.54
C PRO A 129 2.24 6.67 4.14
N PRO A 130 2.79 7.88 3.92
CA PRO A 130 4.04 8.28 4.58
C PRO A 130 3.89 8.19 6.10
N ARG A 131 4.99 7.92 6.82
CA ARG A 131 4.98 8.02 8.27
C ARG A 131 4.68 9.48 8.67
N PRO A 132 3.86 9.73 9.69
CA PRO A 132 3.73 11.06 10.24
C PRO A 132 5.10 11.56 10.70
N ALA A 133 5.49 12.77 10.29
CA ALA A 133 6.84 13.31 10.51
C ALA A 133 7.21 13.51 12.00
N TRP A 134 6.27 13.37 12.94
CA TRP A 134 6.52 13.46 14.37
C TRP A 134 7.20 12.21 14.97
N ASN A 135 7.31 11.09 14.22
CA ASN A 135 7.97 9.86 14.69
C ASN A 135 9.44 9.72 14.30
N VAL A 136 10.10 10.77 13.77
CA VAL A 136 11.55 10.73 13.47
C VAL A 136 12.40 10.72 14.77
N PHE A 137 11.82 11.06 15.92
CA PHE A 137 12.45 10.97 17.25
C PHE A 137 12.01 9.75 18.08
N ALA A 138 11.15 8.88 17.54
CA ALA A 138 10.89 7.60 18.20
C ALA A 138 12.19 6.78 18.15
N ALA A 139 12.74 6.46 19.32
CA ALA A 139 13.99 5.71 19.47
C ALA A 139 14.02 4.51 18.50
N PRO A 140 15.19 4.16 17.93
CA PRO A 140 15.30 2.97 17.10
C PRO A 140 14.68 1.79 17.87
N GLU A 141 13.81 1.03 17.19
CA GLU A 141 13.20 -0.15 17.80
C GLU A 141 14.31 -1.00 18.45
N PRO A 142 14.14 -1.45 19.70
CA PRO A 142 15.15 -2.28 20.33
C PRO A 142 15.36 -3.49 19.43
N VAL A 143 16.58 -3.63 18.91
CA VAL A 143 17.00 -4.85 18.21
C VAL A 143 16.97 -5.95 19.27
N THR A 144 15.87 -6.67 19.36
CA THR A 144 15.79 -7.86 20.22
C THR A 144 16.62 -8.95 19.54
N SER A 145 17.91 -9.00 19.86
CA SER A 145 18.72 -10.18 19.61
C SER A 145 18.25 -11.27 20.57
N ASP A 146 17.62 -12.31 20.00
CA ASP A 146 17.09 -13.44 20.73
C ASP A 146 18.25 -14.25 21.38
N ARG A 147 18.36 -14.09 22.71
CA ARG A 147 18.51 -15.16 23.72
C ARG A 147 19.58 -16.23 23.48
N ARG A 148 20.73 -16.10 24.16
CA ARG A 148 21.52 -17.22 24.75
C ARG A 148 22.68 -16.72 25.61
N ARG A 149 22.49 -16.71 26.95
CA ARG A 149 23.45 -16.90 28.05
C ARG A 149 23.02 -16.08 29.27
N ALA A 150 22.14 -16.68 30.08
CA ALA A 150 22.07 -16.42 31.50
C ALA A 150 21.65 -17.73 32.18
N SER A 151 22.41 -18.78 31.88
CA SER A 151 22.68 -19.81 32.87
C SER A 151 23.87 -19.29 33.66
N ASP A 152 23.75 -19.37 34.99
CA ASP A 152 24.80 -19.26 36.00
C ASP A 152 24.77 -17.99 36.86
N LEU A 153 24.26 -18.20 38.09
CA LEU A 153 24.73 -17.64 39.38
C LEU A 153 24.29 -16.18 39.66
N GLU A 154 23.52 -15.82 40.70
CA GLU A 154 23.49 -16.32 42.07
C GLU A 154 22.11 -16.06 42.76
N VAL A 155 21.62 -17.10 43.44
CA VAL A 155 21.18 -17.10 44.87
C VAL A 155 20.21 -15.99 45.31
N LEU A 156 18.90 -16.27 45.40
CA LEU A 156 18.23 -16.75 46.63
C LEU A 156 18.67 -16.02 47.93
N LEU A 157 18.46 -14.70 48.00
CA LEU A 157 18.10 -14.09 49.28
C LEU A 157 16.63 -14.43 49.54
N PHE A 158 16.39 -15.41 50.40
CA PHE A 158 15.31 -15.51 51.39
C PHE A 158 15.20 -16.97 51.85
N GLY A 159 16.10 -17.36 52.74
CA GLY A 159 15.89 -18.47 53.67
C GLY A 159 15.88 -17.90 55.08
N LEU A 160 14.68 -17.66 55.60
CA LEU A 160 14.24 -17.74 57.01
C LEU A 160 12.71 -17.69 57.01
#